data_AF-A0ABD0XYF8-F1
#
_entry.id   AF-A0ABD0XYF8-F1
#
_cell.length_a   1.000
_cell.length_b   1.000
_cell.length_c   1.000
_cell.angle_alpha   90.00
_cell.angle_beta   90.00
_cell.angle_gamma   90.00
#
_symmetry.space_group_name_H-M   'P 1'
#
loop_
_entity.id
_entity.type
_entity.pdbx_description
1 polymer ?
#
loop_
_entity_poly.entity_id
_entity_poly.type
_entity_poly.pdbx_seq_one_letter_code
_entity_poly.pdbx_strand_id
1 'polypeptide(L)'
;MYKVPCTAYGWGVHSKSGRPATHLQVLNVTAGHGEEACPCSKRYQEKRLVCLKPVKGQGICVGDSGSALVCGGEGVGVAHMIIDRRGCSFTKVPDLKCGARDTIGVYMFLCPYLDWISGYVRGVPGTPQSCRGSRTDRPSDHVLLFLYCLLLFANIYIY
;
A
#
# COMPACT_ATOMS: atom_id res chain seq x y z
N MET A 1 2.12 -13.83 -6.75
CA MET A 1 0.92 -13.09 -6.32
C MET A 1 0.21 -13.82 -5.18
N TYR A 2 0.02 -13.17 -4.03
CA TYR A 2 -0.86 -13.68 -2.96
C TYR A 2 -2.20 -12.95 -3.05
N LYS A 3 -3.32 -13.70 -3.02
CA LYS A 3 -4.67 -13.15 -2.97
C LYS A 3 -5.29 -13.56 -1.66
N VAL A 4 -5.74 -12.59 -0.87
CA VAL A 4 -6.29 -12.83 0.47
C VAL A 4 -7.64 -12.13 0.64
N PRO A 5 -8.61 -12.77 1.33
CA PRO A 5 -9.83 -12.10 1.76
C PRO A 5 -9.51 -10.96 2.74
N CYS A 6 -10.11 -9.81 2.50
CA CYS A 6 -9.93 -8.62 3.34
C CYS A 6 -11.26 -7.86 3.46
N THR A 7 -11.27 -6.91 4.39
CA THR A 7 -12.37 -5.96 4.58
C THR A 7 -11.85 -4.55 4.36
N ALA A 8 -12.51 -3.82 3.47
CA ALA A 8 -12.28 -2.40 3.24
C ALA A 8 -13.35 -1.58 3.96
N TYR A 9 -12.95 -0.43 4.48
CA TYR A 9 -13.78 0.46 5.29
C TYR A 9 -13.72 1.89 4.75
N GLY A 10 -14.79 2.67 4.92
CA GLY A 10 -14.73 4.11 4.63
C GLY A 10 -16.07 4.83 4.56
N TRP A 11 -16.01 6.14 4.36
CA TRP A 11 -17.16 7.05 4.23
C TRP A 11 -17.21 7.74 2.85
N GLY A 12 -16.41 7.25 1.90
CA GLY A 12 -16.32 7.78 0.57
C GLY A 12 -17.67 7.82 -0.14
N VAL A 13 -17.72 8.65 -1.18
CA VAL A 13 -18.96 8.87 -1.92
C VAL A 13 -19.45 7.59 -2.60
N HIS A 14 -20.76 7.40 -2.60
CA HIS A 14 -21.34 6.32 -3.39
C HIS A 14 -21.25 6.67 -4.89
N SER A 15 -20.53 5.85 -5.65
CA SER A 15 -20.35 5.94 -7.11
C SER A 15 -21.60 6.35 -7.90
N LYS A 16 -22.78 5.84 -7.53
CA LYS A 16 -24.04 6.11 -8.24
C LYS A 16 -24.72 7.43 -7.87
N SER A 17 -24.58 7.89 -6.62
CA SER A 17 -25.31 9.06 -6.12
C SER A 17 -24.43 10.30 -6.01
N GLY A 18 -23.10 10.13 -6.03
CA GLY A 18 -22.13 11.20 -5.80
C GLY A 18 -22.17 11.77 -4.37
N ARG A 19 -23.01 11.22 -3.50
CA ARG A 19 -23.19 11.70 -2.12
C ARG A 19 -22.24 10.95 -1.19
N PRO A 20 -21.62 11.64 -0.21
CA PRO A 20 -20.88 11.00 0.86
C PRO A 20 -21.75 9.98 1.61
N ALA A 21 -21.14 8.90 2.08
CA ALA A 21 -21.84 7.96 2.94
C ALA A 21 -22.08 8.59 4.31
N THR A 22 -23.30 8.47 4.85
CA THR A 22 -23.64 8.97 6.18
C THR A 22 -23.24 8.02 7.31
N HIS A 23 -22.90 6.78 6.96
CA HIS A 23 -22.50 5.72 7.87
C HIS A 23 -21.26 5.02 7.32
N LEU A 24 -20.50 4.38 8.20
CA LEU A 24 -19.34 3.58 7.79
C LEU A 24 -19.77 2.49 6.81
N GLN A 25 -19.15 2.49 5.63
CA GLN A 25 -19.34 1.45 4.64
C GLN A 25 -18.30 0.34 4.84
N VAL A 26 -18.71 -0.90 4.58
CA VAL A 26 -17.89 -2.09 4.75
C VAL A 26 -18.00 -2.95 3.49
N LEU A 27 -16.87 -3.33 2.92
CA LEU A 27 -16.81 -4.18 1.74
C LEU A 27 -15.91 -5.39 1.98
N ASN A 28 -16.45 -6.58 1.75
CA ASN A 28 -15.66 -7.81 1.64
C ASN A 28 -15.00 -7.86 0.27
N VAL A 29 -13.68 -7.81 0.25
CA VAL A 29 -12.86 -7.69 -0.97
C VAL A 29 -11.79 -8.78 -1.02
N THR A 30 -11.22 -9.01 -2.20
CA THR A 30 -9.98 -9.77 -2.34
C THR A 30 -8.87 -8.80 -2.65
N ALA A 31 -7.80 -8.80 -1.85
CA ALA A 31 -6.64 -7.97 -2.08
C ALA A 31 -5.44 -8.82 -2.50
N GLY A 32 -4.50 -8.22 -3.23
CA GLY A 32 -3.25 -8.88 -3.56
C GLY A 32 -2.04 -7.96 -3.47
N HIS A 33 -0.88 -8.58 -3.28
CA HIS A 33 0.43 -7.94 -3.20
C HIS A 33 1.49 -8.71 -4.01
N GLY A 34 2.48 -7.99 -4.51
CA GLY A 34 3.60 -8.51 -5.30
C GLY A 34 3.37 -8.45 -6.81
N GLU A 35 4.17 -9.22 -7.53
CA GLU A 35 4.17 -9.28 -8.99
C GLU A 35 2.75 -9.56 -9.54
N GLU A 36 2.35 -8.73 -10.51
CA GLU A 36 1.04 -8.75 -11.19
C GLU A 36 -0.18 -8.46 -10.29
N ALA A 37 0.01 -8.22 -8.99
CA ALA A 37 -1.11 -7.92 -8.10
C ALA A 37 -1.73 -6.55 -8.40
N CYS A 38 -0.91 -5.60 -8.88
CA CYS A 38 -1.29 -4.23 -9.19
C CYS A 38 -1.06 -3.93 -10.68
N PRO A 39 -1.99 -4.32 -11.57
CA PRO A 39 -1.92 -3.94 -12.98
C PRO A 39 -1.77 -2.43 -13.15
N CYS A 40 -1.10 -2.01 -14.22
CA CYS A 40 -0.79 -0.60 -14.53
C CYS A 40 0.16 0.11 -13.54
N SER A 41 0.71 -0.60 -12.54
CA SER A 41 1.81 -0.07 -11.72
C SER A 41 3.17 -0.44 -12.32
N LYS A 42 4.22 0.29 -11.94
CA LYS A 42 5.60 -0.07 -12.30
C LYS A 42 6.12 -1.13 -11.33
N ARG A 43 7.00 -2.03 -11.78
CA ARG A 43 7.58 -3.13 -10.96
C ARG A 43 8.16 -2.67 -9.61
N TYR A 44 8.76 -1.48 -9.55
CA TYR A 44 9.29 -0.95 -8.29
C TYR A 44 8.20 -0.49 -7.30
N GLN A 45 7.00 -0.17 -7.79
CA GLN A 45 5.85 0.22 -6.99
C GLN A 45 5.11 -0.99 -6.42
N GLU A 46 5.12 -2.14 -7.11
CA GLU A 46 4.41 -3.36 -6.67
C GLU A 46 4.84 -3.81 -5.26
N LYS A 47 6.10 -3.56 -4.88
CA LYS A 47 6.62 -3.83 -3.52
C LYS A 47 6.10 -2.86 -2.43
N ARG A 48 5.33 -1.85 -2.81
CA ARG A 48 4.81 -0.80 -1.92
C ARG A 48 3.29 -0.72 -1.94
N LEU A 49 2.64 -1.50 -2.79
CA LEU A 49 1.21 -1.41 -3.04
C LEU A 49 0.49 -2.72 -2.73
N VAL A 50 -0.75 -2.58 -2.30
CA VAL A 50 -1.74 -3.66 -2.25
C VAL A 50 -2.90 -3.23 -3.14
N CYS A 51 -3.35 -4.10 -4.03
CA CYS A 51 -4.44 -3.78 -4.94
C CYS A 51 -5.63 -4.69 -4.73
N LEU A 52 -6.82 -4.10 -4.80
CA LEU A 52 -8.06 -4.85 -4.80
C LEU A 52 -8.26 -5.53 -6.14
N LYS A 53 -8.73 -6.78 -6.12
CA LYS A 53 -9.24 -7.46 -7.31
C LYS A 53 -10.48 -6.69 -7.78
N PRO A 54 -10.55 -6.26 -9.06
CA PRO A 54 -11.72 -5.55 -9.57
C PRO A 54 -12.96 -6.43 -9.54
N VAL A 55 -13.97 -6.00 -8.79
CA VAL A 55 -15.29 -6.62 -8.72
C VAL A 55 -16.32 -5.49 -8.79
N LYS A 56 -17.35 -5.66 -9.63
CA LYS A 56 -18.38 -4.63 -9.81
C LYS A 56 -19.08 -4.36 -8.47
N GLY A 57 -19.12 -3.08 -8.09
CA GLY A 57 -19.68 -2.64 -6.82
C GLY A 57 -18.72 -2.70 -5.63
N GLN A 58 -17.47 -3.15 -5.83
CA GLN A 58 -16.45 -3.19 -4.79
C GLN A 58 -15.27 -2.29 -5.17
N GLY A 59 -14.83 -1.47 -4.22
CA GLY A 59 -13.68 -0.59 -4.38
C GLY A 59 -13.76 0.60 -3.45
N ILE A 60 -12.66 1.34 -3.37
CA ILE A 60 -12.61 2.64 -2.71
C ILE A 60 -13.13 3.73 -3.65
N CYS A 61 -13.50 4.87 -3.08
CA CYS A 61 -13.93 6.06 -3.80
C CYS A 61 -13.36 7.36 -3.20
N VAL A 62 -13.76 8.49 -3.76
CA VAL A 62 -13.40 9.81 -3.23
C VAL A 62 -13.88 9.92 -1.79
N GLY A 63 -12.97 10.27 -0.87
CA GLY A 63 -13.23 10.34 0.57
C GLY A 63 -12.81 9.10 1.35
N ASP A 64 -12.44 8.00 0.69
CA ASP A 64 -11.90 6.81 1.37
C ASP A 64 -10.39 6.87 1.61
N SER A 65 -9.67 7.84 1.03
CA SER A 65 -8.22 7.99 1.22
C SER A 65 -7.83 8.00 2.70
N GLY A 66 -6.83 7.21 3.07
CA GLY A 66 -6.39 7.05 4.45
C GLY A 66 -7.11 5.94 5.23
N SER A 67 -8.18 5.35 4.70
CA SER A 67 -8.89 4.26 5.37
C SER A 67 -8.10 2.95 5.39
N ALA A 68 -8.37 2.10 6.39
CA ALA A 68 -7.67 0.84 6.58
C ALA A 68 -8.23 -0.27 5.67
N LEU A 69 -7.33 -1.08 5.12
CA LEU A 69 -7.62 -2.42 4.60
C LEU A 69 -7.20 -3.45 5.64
N VAL A 70 -8.15 -4.27 6.09
CA VAL A 70 -7.92 -5.28 7.13
C VAL A 70 -8.01 -6.68 6.54
N CYS A 71 -6.97 -7.50 6.70
CA CYS A 71 -6.95 -8.88 6.23
C CYS A 71 -6.60 -9.79 7.42
N GLY A 72 -7.37 -10.84 7.68
CA GLY A 72 -7.12 -11.75 8.80
C GLY A 72 -7.12 -11.08 10.18
N GLY A 73 -7.79 -9.93 10.34
CA GLY A 73 -7.80 -9.14 11.58
C GLY A 73 -6.66 -8.12 11.70
N GLU A 74 -5.74 -8.06 10.73
CA GLU A 74 -4.59 -7.15 10.76
C GLU A 74 -4.73 -6.02 9.73
N GLY A 75 -4.25 -4.83 10.06
CA GLY A 75 -4.14 -3.71 9.12
C GLY A 75 -3.03 -3.97 8.10
N VAL A 76 -3.40 -4.19 6.84
CA VAL A 76 -2.46 -4.55 5.76
C VAL A 76 -2.17 -3.37 4.83
N GLY A 77 -3.10 -2.43 4.70
CA GLY A 77 -2.89 -1.28 3.84
C GLY A 77 -3.70 -0.05 4.20
N VAL A 78 -3.31 1.08 3.59
CA VAL A 78 -3.96 2.39 3.73
C VAL A 78 -4.43 2.87 2.36
N ALA A 79 -5.71 3.21 2.23
CA ALA A 79 -6.32 3.57 0.95
C ALA A 79 -5.58 4.77 0.32
N HIS A 80 -5.17 4.61 -0.93
CA HIS A 80 -4.25 5.54 -1.59
C HIS A 80 -4.89 6.18 -2.82
N MET A 81 -5.23 5.39 -3.84
CA MET A 81 -5.63 5.91 -5.15
C MET A 81 -6.46 4.92 -5.96
N ILE A 82 -7.07 5.40 -7.04
CA ILE A 82 -7.86 4.58 -7.97
C ILE A 82 -7.22 4.67 -9.36
N ILE A 83 -7.05 3.53 -10.01
CA ILE A 83 -6.52 3.42 -11.36
C ILE A 83 -7.63 2.98 -12.32
N ASP A 84 -7.79 3.66 -13.46
CA ASP A 84 -8.54 3.13 -14.60
C ASP A 84 -7.64 2.17 -15.39
N ARG A 85 -8.02 0.90 -15.42
CA ARG A 85 -7.28 -0.18 -16.07
C ARG A 85 -7.30 -0.07 -17.60
N ARG A 86 -8.29 0.60 -18.20
CA ARG A 86 -8.36 0.77 -19.66
C ARG A 86 -7.28 1.72 -20.17
N GLY A 87 -7.05 2.80 -19.43
CA GLY A 87 -6.06 3.83 -19.76
C GLY A 87 -4.74 3.71 -19.01
N CYS A 88 -4.64 2.78 -18.05
CA CYS A 88 -3.54 2.71 -17.08
C CYS A 88 -3.17 4.09 -16.51
N SER A 89 -4.18 4.85 -16.11
CA SER A 89 -4.05 6.22 -15.62
C SER A 89 -4.84 6.41 -14.33
N PHE A 90 -4.44 7.41 -13.55
CA PHE A 90 -5.25 7.85 -12.41
C PHE A 90 -6.54 8.45 -12.94
N THR A 91 -7.67 7.94 -12.47
CA THR A 91 -8.94 8.46 -12.89
C THR A 91 -9.19 9.79 -12.20
N LYS A 92 -9.38 10.85 -12.97
CA LYS A 92 -9.73 12.17 -12.44
C LYS A 92 -11.24 12.29 -12.32
N VAL A 93 -11.68 13.09 -11.36
CA VAL A 93 -13.06 13.60 -11.32
C VAL A 93 -13.25 14.51 -12.54
N PRO A 94 -14.38 14.43 -13.29
CA PRO A 94 -15.63 13.73 -12.99
C PRO A 94 -15.75 12.30 -13.54
N ASP A 95 -14.82 11.82 -14.37
CA ASP A 95 -14.93 10.53 -15.07
C ASP A 95 -14.73 9.30 -14.18
N LEU A 96 -14.39 9.51 -12.90
CA LEU A 96 -14.15 8.47 -11.92
C LEU A 96 -15.40 7.63 -11.63
N LYS A 97 -15.36 6.37 -12.07
CA LYS A 97 -16.38 5.36 -11.79
C LYS A 97 -15.90 4.37 -10.74
N CYS A 98 -15.98 4.75 -9.46
CA CYS A 98 -15.59 3.87 -8.36
C CYS A 98 -16.34 2.54 -8.39
N GLY A 99 -15.63 1.45 -8.08
CA GLY A 99 -16.19 0.10 -8.06
C GLY A 99 -16.62 -0.44 -9.42
N ALA A 100 -16.17 0.15 -10.53
CA ALA A 100 -16.35 -0.43 -11.86
C ALA A 100 -15.40 -1.62 -12.08
N ARG A 101 -15.74 -2.49 -13.05
CA ARG A 101 -14.91 -3.66 -13.38
C ARG A 101 -13.50 -3.31 -13.87
N ASP A 102 -13.34 -2.13 -14.43
CA ASP A 102 -12.07 -1.63 -14.96
C ASP A 102 -11.40 -0.62 -14.03
N THR A 103 -11.87 -0.49 -12.78
CA THR A 103 -11.20 0.34 -11.77
C THR A 103 -10.55 -0.51 -10.71
N ILE A 104 -9.31 -0.16 -10.35
CA ILE A 104 -8.54 -0.84 -9.32
C ILE A 104 -8.41 0.11 -8.13
N GLY A 105 -8.89 -0.32 -6.97
CA GLY A 105 -8.60 0.35 -5.69
C GLY A 105 -7.21 -0.03 -5.21
N VAL A 106 -6.37 0.96 -4.95
CA VAL A 106 -4.97 0.78 -4.56
C VAL A 106 -4.75 1.31 -3.16
N TYR A 107 -4.03 0.52 -2.36
CA TYR A 107 -3.63 0.81 -0.99
C TYR A 107 -2.09 0.86 -0.91
N MET A 108 -1.56 1.70 -0.03
CA MET A 108 -0.17 1.61 0.42
C MET A 108 -0.01 0.36 1.29
N PHE A 109 1.04 -0.43 1.06
CA PHE A 109 1.34 -1.63 1.83
C PHE A 109 2.00 -1.27 3.16
N LEU A 110 1.39 -1.60 4.29
CA LEU A 110 1.87 -1.19 5.62
C LEU A 110 3.11 -1.93 6.11
N CYS A 111 3.21 -3.21 5.76
CA CYS A 111 4.20 -4.12 6.30
C CYS A 111 5.66 -3.59 6.34
N PRO A 112 6.24 -3.01 5.28
CA PRO A 112 7.63 -2.53 5.32
C PRO A 112 7.84 -1.27 6.16
N TYR A 113 6.77 -0.65 6.66
CA TYR A 113 6.81 0.57 7.46
C TYR A 113 6.58 0.32 8.95
N LEU A 114 6.38 -0.93 9.38
CA LEU A 114 6.05 -1.26 10.76
C LEU A 114 7.11 -0.80 11.77
N ASP A 115 8.40 -0.86 11.42
CA ASP A 115 9.47 -0.31 12.29
C ASP A 115 9.41 1.22 12.42
N TRP A 116 9.01 1.91 11.37
CA TRP A 116 8.80 3.36 11.44
C TRP A 116 7.56 3.67 12.29
N ILE A 117 6.45 2.95 12.08
CA ILE A 117 5.19 3.14 12.81
C ILE A 117 5.38 2.85 14.31
N SER A 118 6.10 1.77 14.67
CA SER A 118 6.35 1.38 16.06
C SER A 118 7.16 2.43 16.84
N GLY A 119 7.92 3.28 16.14
CA GLY A 119 8.57 4.45 16.73
C GLY A 119 7.61 5.53 17.25
N TYR A 120 6.36 5.55 16.77
CA TYR A 120 5.35 6.56 17.15
C TYR A 120 4.13 5.95 17.85
N VAL A 121 3.77 4.70 17.52
CA VAL A 121 2.57 4.04 18.02
C VAL A 121 2.97 2.83 18.86
N ARG A 122 2.71 2.91 20.17
CA ARG A 122 2.99 1.80 21.09
C ARG A 122 2.15 0.57 20.73
N GLY A 123 2.74 -0.61 20.84
CA GLY A 123 2.07 -1.88 20.59
C GLY A 123 2.03 -2.32 19.13
N VAL A 124 2.51 -1.50 18.19
CA VAL A 124 2.74 -1.95 16.81
C VAL A 124 3.97 -2.86 16.78
N PRO A 125 3.86 -4.10 16.26
CA PRO A 125 5.01 -5.00 16.16
C PRO A 125 6.04 -4.46 15.17
N GLY A 126 7.30 -4.86 15.33
CA GLY A 126 8.33 -4.58 14.33
C GLY A 126 8.06 -5.28 12.98
N THR A 127 8.75 -4.85 11.94
CA THR A 127 8.60 -5.42 10.60
C THR A 127 9.00 -6.90 10.60
N PRO A 128 8.11 -7.84 10.27
CA PRO A 128 8.44 -9.26 10.28
C PRO A 128 9.35 -9.61 9.10
N GLN A 129 10.18 -10.65 9.25
CA GLN A 129 11.05 -11.13 8.17
C GLN A 129 10.26 -11.61 6.94
N SER A 130 9.03 -12.09 7.16
CA SER A 130 8.10 -12.52 6.11
C SER A 130 7.62 -11.35 5.22
N CYS A 131 7.89 -10.10 5.59
CA CYS A 131 7.50 -8.93 4.84
C CYS A 131 8.19 -8.85 3.48
N ARG A 132 7.40 -8.89 2.40
CA ARG A 132 7.90 -8.85 1.01
C ARG A 132 7.77 -7.46 0.36
N GLY A 133 8.00 -6.41 1.13
CA GLY A 133 7.91 -5.02 0.67
C GLY A 133 9.28 -4.37 0.37
N SER A 134 9.25 -3.14 -0.15
CA SER A 134 10.43 -2.28 -0.25
C SER A 134 10.80 -1.84 1.17
N ARG A 135 11.82 -2.46 1.77
CA ARG A 135 12.31 -2.03 3.08
C ARG A 135 12.81 -0.59 2.97
N THR A 136 12.46 0.26 3.93
CA THR A 136 13.20 1.49 4.17
C THR A 136 14.50 1.06 4.83
N ASP A 137 15.51 0.73 4.03
CA ASP A 137 16.79 0.31 4.58
C ASP A 137 17.33 1.44 5.47
N ARG A 138 17.37 1.21 6.79
CA ARG A 138 18.51 1.73 7.55
C ARG A 138 19.75 1.10 6.92
N PRO A 139 20.83 1.84 6.67
CA PRO A 139 22.05 1.24 6.15
C PRO A 139 22.38 0.03 7.02
N SER A 140 22.60 -1.13 6.41
CA SER A 140 22.90 -2.32 7.20
C SER A 140 24.15 -2.05 8.03
N ASP A 141 24.25 -2.66 9.20
CA ASP A 141 25.45 -2.51 10.05
C ASP A 141 26.71 -2.87 9.27
N HIS A 142 26.63 -3.80 8.29
CA HIS A 142 27.71 -4.11 7.36
C HIS A 142 28.11 -2.97 6.42
N VAL A 143 27.15 -2.18 5.93
CA VAL A 143 27.44 -0.98 5.11
C VAL A 143 28.08 0.10 5.97
N LEU A 144 27.60 0.30 7.20
CA LEU A 144 28.22 1.23 8.15
C LEU A 144 29.64 0.78 8.54
N LEU A 145 29.82 -0.52 8.80
CA LEU A 145 31.14 -1.10 9.12
C LEU A 145 32.08 -0.98 7.92
N PHE A 146 31.59 -1.25 6.70
CA PHE A 146 32.39 -1.12 5.48
C PHE A 146 32.81 0.32 5.23
N LEU A 147 31.89 1.28 5.37
CA LEU A 147 32.20 2.71 5.26
C LEU A 147 33.17 3.17 6.35
N TYR A 148 33.02 2.69 7.59
CA TYR A 148 33.93 2.94 8.68
C TYR A 148 35.34 2.37 8.41
N CYS A 149 35.42 1.12 7.93
CA CYS A 149 36.68 0.51 7.52
C CYS A 149 37.34 1.29 6.38
N LEU A 150 36.59 1.68 5.34
CA LEU A 150 37.12 2.50 4.25
C LEU A 150 37.69 3.83 4.74
N LEU A 151 37.04 4.49 5.70
CA LEU A 151 37.55 5.71 6.33
C LEU A 151 38.83 5.45 7.14
N LEU A 152 38.93 4.32 7.85
CA LEU A 152 40.18 3.94 8.53
C LEU A 152 41.32 3.70 7.55
N PHE A 153 41.08 2.94 6.46
CA PHE A 153 42.10 2.70 5.44
C PHE A 153 42.51 3.99 4.73
N ALA A 154 41.56 4.86 4.35
CA ALA A 154 41.87 6.13 3.71
C ALA A 154 42.73 7.06 4.60
N ASN A 155 42.56 7.01 5.92
CA ASN A 155 43.39 7.77 6.86
C ASN A 155 44.79 7.16 7.11
N ILE A 156 45.00 5.87 6.82
CA ILE A 156 46.32 5.21 6.94
C ILE A 156 47.23 5.56 5.74
N TYR A 157 46.67 5.92 4.58
CA TYR A 157 47.43 6.27 3.37
C TYR A 157 47.79 7.77 3.24
N ILE A 158 47.53 8.60 4.27
CA ILE A 158 47.80 10.05 4.25
C ILE A 158 49.05 10.45 5.09
N TYR A 159 49.82 9.47 5.60
CA TYR A 159 51.11 9.71 6.26
C TYR A 159 52.27 9.09 5.48
#